data_AF-A0A961B0L7-F1
#
_entry.id   AF-A0A961B0L7-F1
#
_cell.length_a   1.000
_cell.length_b   1.000
_cell.length_c   1.000
_cell.angle_alpha   90.00
_cell.angle_beta   90.00
_cell.angle_gamma   90.00
#
_symmetry.space_group_name_H-M   'P 1'
#
loop_
_entity.id
_entity.type
_entity.pdbx_description
1 polymer ?
#
loop_
_entity_poly.entity_id
_entity_poly.type
_entity_poly.pdbx_seq_one_letter_code
_entity_poly.pdbx_strand_id
1 'polypeptide(L)'
;MPFDPSYPPDDAEIESAPLRDQFQSLHDEITSIPVGPEGPAGPEGPQGPQGNTGPEGPQGQPGDPGPEGPPGEVSFTDLTAAIDGTSANSNSVDFIAQAADPDYNPSQMQALIDKVDELIGVLRR
;
A
#
# COMPACT_ATOMS: atom_id res chain seq x y z
N MET A 1 81.16 33.79 -17.91
CA MET A 1 81.41 35.04 -17.16
C MET A 1 80.24 35.26 -16.21
N PRO A 2 80.41 35.93 -15.05
CA PRO A 2 79.27 36.29 -14.21
C PRO A 2 78.33 37.22 -14.98
N PHE A 3 77.03 37.18 -14.64
CA PHE A 3 76.06 38.08 -15.21
C PHE A 3 76.46 39.54 -14.93
N ASP A 4 76.46 40.37 -15.96
CA ASP A 4 76.76 41.80 -15.87
C ASP A 4 75.59 42.61 -16.44
N PRO A 5 74.82 43.30 -15.57
CA PRO A 5 73.68 44.10 -16.00
C PRO A 5 74.06 45.35 -16.81
N SER A 6 75.35 45.70 -16.87
CA SER A 6 75.86 46.83 -17.65
C SER A 6 76.32 46.46 -19.07
N TYR A 7 76.17 45.19 -19.46
CA TYR A 7 76.49 44.70 -20.80
C TYR A 7 75.23 44.63 -21.70
N PRO A 8 75.33 44.97 -23.00
CA PRO A 8 76.48 45.54 -23.69
C PRO A 8 76.61 47.05 -23.41
N PRO A 9 77.83 47.61 -23.44
CA PRO A 9 78.04 49.04 -23.27
C PRO A 9 77.29 49.84 -24.34
N ASP A 10 76.86 51.05 -23.97
CA ASP A 10 76.21 51.98 -24.89
C ASP A 10 77.11 52.22 -26.13
N ASP A 11 76.48 52.25 -27.31
CA ASP A 11 77.13 52.38 -28.63
C ASP A 11 78.07 51.24 -29.05
N ALA A 12 78.07 50.09 -28.34
CA ALA A 12 78.81 48.91 -28.77
C ALA A 12 78.06 48.06 -29.82
N GLU A 13 78.81 47.46 -30.74
CA GLU A 13 78.24 46.48 -31.66
C GLU A 13 77.72 45.26 -30.88
N ILE A 14 76.49 44.85 -31.19
CA ILE A 14 75.84 43.73 -30.52
C ILE A 14 76.41 42.41 -31.02
N GLU A 15 77.28 41.78 -30.23
CA GLU A 15 77.83 40.48 -30.53
C GLU A 15 77.00 39.34 -29.91
N SER A 16 76.65 38.35 -30.73
CA SER A 16 75.74 37.26 -30.33
C SER A 16 76.37 36.25 -29.36
N ALA A 17 77.70 36.04 -29.43
CA ALA A 17 78.40 35.12 -28.53
C ALA A 17 78.42 35.60 -27.06
N PRO A 18 78.92 36.81 -26.74
CA PRO A 18 78.92 37.29 -25.35
C PRO A 18 77.52 37.53 -24.77
N LEU A 19 76.54 37.92 -25.60
CA LEU A 19 75.14 37.99 -25.14
C LEU A 19 74.56 36.62 -24.77
N ARG A 20 74.90 35.56 -25.51
CA ARG A 20 74.48 34.20 -25.15
C ARG A 20 75.09 33.76 -23.83
N ASP A 21 76.32 34.16 -23.54
CA ASP A 21 76.98 33.86 -22.27
C ASP A 21 76.35 34.64 -21.10
N GLN A 22 75.97 35.91 -21.31
CA GLN A 22 75.19 36.68 -20.33
C GLN A 22 73.84 36.02 -20.02
N PHE A 23 73.12 35.60 -21.06
CA PHE A 23 71.82 34.96 -20.90
C PHE A 23 71.91 33.60 -20.19
N GLN A 24 72.93 32.80 -20.50
CA GLN A 24 73.19 31.54 -19.81
C GLN A 24 73.52 31.76 -18.33
N SER A 25 74.37 32.74 -18.01
CA SER A 25 74.70 33.05 -16.61
C SER A 25 73.48 33.51 -15.80
N LEU A 26 72.61 34.33 -16.38
CA LEU A 26 71.37 34.76 -15.71
C LEU A 26 70.42 33.56 -15.49
N HIS A 27 70.32 32.67 -16.48
CA HIS A 27 69.50 31.48 -16.38
C HIS A 27 69.96 30.55 -15.24
N ASP A 28 71.28 30.36 -15.13
CA ASP A 28 71.88 29.56 -14.06
C ASP A 28 71.63 30.21 -12.68
N GLU A 29 71.74 31.54 -12.57
CA GLU A 29 71.48 32.27 -11.33
C GLU A 29 70.03 32.14 -10.87
N ILE A 30 69.07 32.25 -11.80
CA ILE A 30 67.64 32.07 -11.52
C ILE A 30 67.34 30.62 -11.12
N THR A 31 67.95 29.65 -11.79
CA THR A 31 67.71 28.22 -11.52
C THR A 31 68.34 27.76 -10.20
N SER A 32 69.38 28.45 -9.74
CA SER A 32 70.02 28.21 -8.45
C SER A 32 69.15 28.67 -7.26
N ILE A 33 68.09 29.46 -7.50
CA ILE A 33 67.16 29.85 -6.44
C ILE A 33 66.45 28.59 -5.91
N PRO A 34 66.68 28.19 -4.65
CA PRO A 34 66.06 26.99 -4.11
C PRO A 34 64.55 27.18 -4.01
N VAL A 35 63.81 26.10 -4.26
CA VAL A 35 62.37 26.05 -3.99
C VAL A 35 62.14 26.35 -2.51
N GLY A 36 61.15 27.20 -2.22
CA GLY A 36 60.77 27.51 -0.85
C GLY A 36 60.32 26.27 -0.07
N PRO A 37 60.33 26.32 1.27
CA PRO A 37 59.85 25.21 2.08
C PRO A 37 58.38 24.91 1.76
N GLU A 38 57.97 23.65 1.93
CA GLU A 38 56.56 23.27 1.92
C GLU A 38 55.80 24.08 2.99
N GLY A 39 54.58 24.50 2.66
CA GLY A 39 53.71 25.15 3.64
C GLY A 39 53.37 24.21 4.80
N PRO A 40 53.00 24.74 5.99
CA PRO A 40 52.53 23.90 7.08
C PRO A 40 51.27 23.13 6.67
N ALA A 41 51.08 21.94 7.26
CA ALA A 41 49.83 21.22 7.15
C ALA A 41 48.65 22.10 7.62
N GLY A 42 47.51 21.98 6.94
CA GLY A 42 46.27 22.63 7.36
C GLY A 42 45.82 22.14 8.75
N PRO A 43 45.00 22.93 9.46
CA PRO A 43 44.42 22.50 10.73
C PRO A 43 43.50 21.28 10.55
N GLU A 44 43.30 20.52 11.62
CA GLU A 44 42.28 19.46 11.66
C GLU A 44 40.90 20.05 11.37
N GLY A 45 40.08 19.30 10.64
CA GLY A 45 38.68 19.68 10.39
C GLY A 45 37.86 19.70 11.69
N PRO A 46 36.75 20.45 11.73
CA PRO A 46 35.86 20.44 12.89
C PRO A 46 35.23 19.07 13.08
N GLN A 47 34.87 18.74 14.34
CA GLN A 47 34.07 17.56 14.64
C GLN A 47 32.74 17.61 13.87
N GLY A 48 32.33 16.47 13.30
CA GLY A 48 31.05 16.34 12.62
C GLY A 48 29.86 16.60 13.57
N PRO A 49 28.69 16.98 13.04
CA PRO A 49 27.50 17.21 13.85
C PRO A 49 27.05 15.92 14.56
N GLN A 50 26.41 16.07 15.73
CA GLN A 50 25.74 14.96 16.41
C GLN A 50 24.66 14.35 15.49
N GLY A 51 24.55 13.02 15.49
CA GLY A 51 23.52 12.30 14.75
C GLY A 51 22.09 12.64 15.22
N ASN A 52 21.13 12.59 14.30
CA ASN A 52 19.72 12.83 14.60
C ASN A 52 19.16 11.78 15.58
N THR A 53 18.19 12.19 16.39
CA THR A 53 17.38 11.28 17.21
C THR A 53 16.68 10.25 16.30
N GLY A 54 16.59 9.00 16.75
CA GLY A 54 15.88 7.95 16.02
C GLY A 54 14.39 8.25 15.84
N PRO A 55 13.73 7.63 14.83
CA PRO A 55 12.30 7.81 14.60
C PRO A 55 11.46 7.26 15.75
N GLU A 56 10.26 7.81 15.92
CA GLU A 56 9.24 7.27 16.84
C GLU A 56 8.84 5.84 16.42
N GLY A 57 8.53 4.99 17.40
CA GLY A 57 8.09 3.61 17.14
C GLY A 57 6.72 3.55 16.46
N PRO A 58 6.40 2.46 15.76
CA PRO A 58 5.10 2.30 15.12
C PRO A 58 3.96 2.20 16.15
N GLN A 59 2.78 2.72 15.80
CA GLN A 59 1.56 2.56 16.58
C GLN A 59 1.16 1.07 16.64
N GLY A 60 0.61 0.63 17.79
CA GLY A 60 0.10 -0.72 17.97
C GLY A 60 -1.07 -1.06 17.03
N GLN A 61 -1.24 -2.35 16.70
CA GLN A 61 -2.33 -2.80 15.83
C GLN A 61 -3.70 -2.64 16.50
N PRO A 62 -4.77 -2.35 15.73
CA PRO A 62 -6.14 -2.41 16.23
C PRO A 62 -6.48 -3.79 16.81
N GLY A 63 -7.38 -3.83 17.80
CA GLY A 63 -7.88 -5.09 18.37
C GLY A 63 -8.78 -5.87 17.40
N ASP A 64 -8.89 -7.18 17.61
CA ASP A 64 -9.71 -8.06 16.78
C ASP A 64 -11.22 -7.75 16.89
N PRO A 65 -12.01 -8.01 15.83
CA PRO A 65 -13.47 -7.95 15.88
C PRO A 65 -14.05 -8.87 16.97
N GLY A 66 -15.18 -8.46 17.56
CA GLY A 66 -15.92 -9.29 18.51
C GLY A 66 -16.57 -10.52 17.84
N PRO A 67 -16.95 -11.55 18.62
CA PRO A 67 -17.59 -12.76 18.09
C PRO A 67 -18.99 -12.47 17.53
N GLU A 68 -19.43 -13.30 16.59
CA GLU A 68 -20.80 -13.28 16.04
C GLU A 68 -21.83 -13.67 17.12
N GLY A 69 -23.04 -13.09 17.05
CA GLY A 69 -24.14 -13.40 17.96
C GLY A 69 -24.81 -14.75 17.66
N PRO A 70 -25.59 -15.31 18.59
CA PRO A 70 -26.30 -16.56 18.37
C PRO A 70 -27.46 -16.41 17.35
N PRO A 71 -27.81 -17.46 16.60
CA PRO A 71 -29.01 -17.48 15.75
C PRO A 71 -30.31 -17.25 16.55
N GLY A 72 -31.33 -16.66 15.91
CA GLY A 72 -32.65 -16.48 16.52
C GLY A 72 -33.48 -17.78 16.58
N GLU A 73 -34.26 -17.96 17.64
CA GLU A 73 -35.17 -19.10 17.81
C GLU A 73 -36.56 -18.81 17.22
N VAL A 74 -37.20 -19.81 16.62
CA VAL A 74 -38.57 -19.71 16.07
C VAL A 74 -39.47 -20.68 16.84
N SER A 75 -40.59 -20.22 17.40
CA SER A 75 -41.50 -21.07 18.18
C SER A 75 -42.54 -21.77 17.31
N PHE A 76 -43.09 -22.87 17.81
CA PHE A 76 -44.23 -23.56 17.17
C PHE A 76 -45.45 -22.64 16.98
N THR A 77 -45.61 -21.65 17.86
CA THR A 77 -46.65 -20.62 17.76
C THR A 77 -46.41 -19.70 16.57
N ASP A 78 -45.16 -19.29 16.32
CA ASP A 78 -44.80 -18.42 15.18
C ASP A 78 -45.03 -19.13 13.84
N LEU A 79 -44.74 -20.43 13.79
CA LEU A 79 -45.05 -21.30 12.65
C LEU A 79 -46.56 -21.41 12.40
N THR A 80 -47.36 -21.54 13.45
CA THR A 80 -48.82 -21.66 13.35
C THR A 80 -49.43 -20.37 12.81
N ALA A 81 -49.02 -19.21 13.35
CA ALA A 81 -49.49 -17.90 12.90
C ALA A 81 -49.15 -17.59 11.44
N ALA A 82 -47.98 -18.04 10.97
CA ALA A 82 -47.59 -17.89 9.57
C ALA A 82 -48.47 -18.73 8.63
N ILE A 83 -48.87 -19.94 9.03
CA ILE A 83 -49.71 -20.83 8.22
C ILE A 83 -51.13 -20.26 8.10
N ASP A 84 -51.72 -19.81 9.20
CA ASP A 84 -53.09 -19.25 9.22
C ASP A 84 -53.25 -18.06 8.24
N GLY A 85 -52.21 -17.23 8.11
CA GLY A 85 -52.19 -16.08 7.20
C GLY A 85 -52.04 -16.42 5.70
N THR A 86 -51.75 -17.67 5.33
CA THR A 86 -51.43 -18.05 3.94
C THR A 86 -52.57 -18.76 3.18
N SER A 87 -53.75 -18.87 3.79
CA SER A 87 -54.91 -19.62 3.25
C SER A 87 -55.71 -18.92 2.12
N ALA A 88 -55.13 -17.95 1.41
CA ALA A 88 -55.83 -17.22 0.34
C ALA A 88 -55.97 -17.98 -1.00
N ASN A 89 -55.56 -19.25 -1.08
CA ASN A 89 -55.92 -20.15 -2.18
C ASN A 89 -56.94 -21.20 -1.70
N SER A 90 -58.03 -20.73 -1.11
CA SER A 90 -59.16 -21.57 -0.75
C SER A 90 -60.16 -21.56 -1.89
N ASN A 91 -60.41 -22.71 -2.52
CA ASN A 91 -61.43 -22.88 -3.56
C ASN A 91 -62.87 -22.82 -3.01
N SER A 92 -63.11 -22.14 -1.89
CA SER A 92 -64.40 -22.01 -1.22
C SER A 92 -65.09 -23.36 -0.92
N VAL A 93 -64.31 -24.43 -0.82
CA VAL A 93 -64.75 -25.79 -0.45
C VAL A 93 -64.33 -26.03 1.00
N ASP A 94 -65.27 -26.41 1.86
CA ASP A 94 -64.97 -26.71 3.26
C ASP A 94 -64.21 -28.05 3.40
N PHE A 95 -63.37 -28.16 4.43
CA PHE A 95 -62.60 -29.38 4.71
C PHE A 95 -63.50 -30.59 5.02
N ILE A 96 -63.02 -31.79 4.65
CA ILE A 96 -63.61 -33.06 5.09
C ILE A 96 -63.16 -33.29 6.54
N ALA A 97 -64.02 -32.98 7.51
CA ALA A 97 -63.75 -33.14 8.94
C ALA A 97 -63.83 -34.60 9.40
N GLN A 98 -63.14 -35.52 8.70
CA GLN A 98 -63.17 -36.95 8.96
C GLN A 98 -61.76 -37.52 9.02
N ALA A 99 -61.46 -38.28 10.08
CA ALA A 99 -60.20 -39.01 10.18
C ALA A 99 -60.21 -40.18 9.20
N ALA A 100 -59.10 -40.39 8.50
CA ALA A 100 -58.94 -41.51 7.57
C ALA A 100 -59.04 -42.84 8.32
N ASP A 101 -59.95 -43.72 7.87
CA ASP A 101 -60.12 -45.07 8.41
C ASP A 101 -59.19 -46.05 7.68
N PRO A 102 -58.46 -46.95 8.39
CA PRO A 102 -57.66 -47.99 7.76
C PRO A 102 -58.50 -49.02 6.98
N ASP A 103 -59.79 -49.20 7.31
CA ASP A 103 -60.70 -50.10 6.61
C ASP A 103 -61.63 -49.33 5.66
N TYR A 104 -62.06 -49.99 4.58
CA TYR A 104 -62.99 -49.37 3.63
C TYR A 104 -64.34 -49.07 4.30
N ASN A 105 -64.68 -47.77 4.38
CA ASN A 105 -65.92 -47.28 4.96
C ASN A 105 -66.78 -46.58 3.89
N PRO A 106 -67.93 -47.16 3.49
CA PRO A 106 -68.81 -46.58 2.48
C PRO A 106 -69.28 -45.16 2.80
N SER A 107 -69.50 -44.83 4.07
CA SER A 107 -69.95 -43.50 4.49
C SER A 107 -68.87 -42.44 4.30
N GLN A 108 -67.60 -42.81 4.55
CA GLN A 108 -66.46 -41.90 4.30
C GLN A 108 -66.24 -41.70 2.79
N MET A 109 -66.43 -42.76 2.00
CA MET A 109 -66.37 -42.67 0.54
C MET A 109 -67.46 -41.75 -0.01
N GLN A 110 -68.68 -41.81 0.52
CA GLN A 110 -69.75 -40.89 0.13
C GLN A 110 -69.44 -39.45 0.49
N ALA A 111 -68.92 -39.18 1.70
CA ALA A 111 -68.51 -37.84 2.11
C ALA A 111 -67.41 -37.25 1.21
N LEU A 112 -66.49 -38.09 0.73
CA LEU A 112 -65.48 -37.69 -0.27
C LEU A 112 -66.12 -37.35 -1.62
N ILE A 113 -67.05 -38.18 -2.10
CA ILE A 113 -67.77 -37.94 -3.36
C ILE A 113 -68.53 -36.60 -3.30
N ASP A 114 -69.28 -36.36 -2.23
CA ASP A 114 -70.05 -35.12 -2.05
C ASP A 114 -69.15 -33.87 -2.08
N LYS A 115 -67.94 -33.97 -1.53
CA LYS A 115 -66.95 -32.90 -1.50
C LYS A 115 -66.26 -32.66 -2.84
N VAL A 116 -66.07 -33.72 -3.62
CA VAL A 116 -65.62 -33.60 -5.01
C VAL A 116 -66.68 -32.90 -5.85
N ASP A 117 -67.96 -33.20 -5.65
CA ASP A 117 -69.06 -32.53 -6.34
C ASP A 117 -69.18 -31.05 -5.95
N GLU A 118 -69.00 -30.71 -4.67
CA GLU A 118 -68.91 -29.32 -4.19
C GLU A 118 -67.77 -28.56 -4.89
N LEU A 119 -66.57 -29.15 -4.97
CA LEU A 119 -65.42 -28.57 -5.66
C LEU A 119 -65.69 -28.35 -7.14
N ILE A 120 -66.25 -29.36 -7.83
CA ILE A 120 -66.63 -29.26 -9.23
C ILE A 120 -67.66 -28.15 -9.43
N GLY A 121 -68.61 -28.00 -8.51
CA GLY A 121 -69.62 -26.94 -8.51
C GLY A 121 -69.02 -25.54 -8.39
N VAL A 122 -68.04 -25.35 -7.50
CA VAL A 122 -67.34 -24.05 -7.36
C VAL A 122 -66.51 -23.73 -8.60
N LEU A 123 -65.81 -24.71 -9.18
CA LEU A 123 -64.95 -24.50 -10.34
C LEU A 123 -65.69 -24.28 -11.67
N ARG A 124 -66.99 -24.61 -11.74
CA ARG A 124 -67.82 -24.45 -12.95
C ARG A 124 -68.63 -23.14 -12.99
N ARG A 125 -68.57 -22.30 -11.95
CA ARG A 125 -69.15 -20.95 -11.97
C ARG A 125 -68.27 -19.98 -12.75
#